data_AF-A0A6A4PQ78-F1
#
_entry.id   AF-A0A6A4PQ78-F1
#
_cell.length_a   1.000
_cell.length_b   1.000
_cell.length_c   1.000
_cell.angle_alpha   90.00
_cell.angle_beta   90.00
_cell.angle_gamma   90.00
#
_symmetry.space_group_name_H-M   'P 1'
#
loop_
_entity.id
_entity.type
_entity.pdbx_description
1 polymer ?
#
loop_
_entity_poly.entity_id
_entity_poly.type
_entity_poly.pdbx_seq_one_letter_code
_entity_poly.pdbx_strand_id
1 'polypeptide(L)'
;MVFWVFGYGSLVWNPGFEYDEKIIGFIKDYRRVFDLACIDHRGTPELPARTCTLEEKEGAICWGIAYCVRGGPEKENLAMQYLEKRECEYDQKTLVSLYKEEDSLNPVLTGVIV
;
A
#
# COMPACT_ATOMS: atom_id res chain seq x y z
N MET A 1 6.60 -9.91 -15.32
CA MET A 1 6.89 -9.43 -13.95
C MET A 1 5.72 -9.85 -13.08
N VAL A 2 5.92 -10.03 -11.78
CA VAL A 2 4.81 -10.37 -10.86
C VAL A 2 4.39 -9.08 -10.18
N PHE A 3 3.10 -8.77 -10.17
CA PHE A 3 2.56 -7.55 -9.57
C PHE A 3 2.46 -7.69 -8.04
N TRP A 4 3.04 -6.73 -7.31
CA TRP A 4 3.03 -6.70 -5.85
C TRP A 4 2.54 -5.35 -5.35
N VAL A 5 1.62 -5.34 -4.38
CA VAL A 5 1.02 -4.13 -3.80
C VAL A 5 1.25 -4.07 -2.30
N PHE A 6 1.72 -2.95 -1.78
CA PHE A 6 1.92 -2.73 -0.35
C PHE A 6 0.68 -2.09 0.31
N GLY A 7 0.08 -2.81 1.25
CA GLY A 7 -0.99 -2.32 2.10
C GLY A 7 -0.46 -1.78 3.43
N TYR A 8 -0.65 -0.48 3.67
CA TYR A 8 -0.29 0.20 4.93
C TYR A 8 -1.50 0.77 5.69
N GLY A 9 -2.68 0.81 5.07
CA GLY A 9 -3.91 1.33 5.67
C GLY A 9 -5.02 0.27 5.72
N SER A 10 -6.17 0.63 5.15
CA SER A 10 -7.36 -0.24 5.11
C SER A 10 -7.10 -1.60 4.43
N LEU A 11 -6.17 -1.64 3.47
CA LEU A 11 -5.76 -2.87 2.77
C LEU A 11 -5.22 -3.95 3.71
N VAL A 12 -4.67 -3.60 4.88
CA VAL A 12 -4.14 -4.55 5.87
C VAL A 12 -5.22 -5.52 6.36
N TRP A 13 -6.47 -5.06 6.52
CA TRP A 13 -7.59 -5.89 7.01
C TRP A 13 -8.65 -6.17 5.95
N ASN A 14 -8.73 -5.33 4.91
CA ASN A 14 -9.68 -5.48 3.81
C ASN A 14 -8.98 -5.23 2.47
N PRO A 15 -8.28 -6.21 1.88
CA PRO A 15 -7.59 -6.02 0.60
C PRO A 15 -8.57 -5.77 -0.55
N GLY A 16 -9.68 -6.52 -0.60
CA GLY A 16 -10.77 -6.29 -1.57
C GLY A 16 -10.49 -6.71 -3.01
N PHE A 17 -9.36 -7.35 -3.28
CA PHE A 17 -9.00 -8.00 -4.53
C PHE A 17 -8.43 -9.40 -4.27
N GLU A 18 -8.42 -10.25 -5.30
CA GLU A 18 -7.81 -11.59 -5.21
C GLU A 18 -6.28 -11.52 -5.27
N TYR A 19 -5.62 -12.22 -4.35
CA TYR A 19 -4.17 -12.31 -4.27
C TYR A 19 -3.72 -13.74 -4.02
N ASP A 20 -2.52 -14.08 -4.48
CA ASP A 20 -1.96 -15.43 -4.46
C ASP A 20 -1.08 -15.66 -3.23
N GLU A 21 -0.46 -14.61 -2.72
CA GLU A 21 0.47 -14.66 -1.60
C GLU A 21 0.45 -13.31 -0.86
N LYS A 22 0.73 -13.33 0.45
CA LYS A 22 0.98 -12.12 1.22
C LYS A 22 2.23 -12.26 2.10
N ILE A 23 2.99 -11.19 2.21
CA ILE A 23 4.19 -11.11 3.05
C ILE A 23 4.04 -9.92 4.00
N ILE A 24 4.09 -10.20 5.31
CA ILE A 24 4.16 -9.16 6.34
C ILE A 24 5.59 -8.66 6.41
N GLY A 25 5.76 -7.35 6.43
CA GLY A 25 7.07 -6.70 6.48
C GLY A 25 6.93 -5.19 6.64
N PHE A 26 8.03 -4.48 6.44
CA PHE A 26 8.04 -3.02 6.47
C PHE A 26 8.76 -2.44 5.26
N ILE A 27 8.42 -1.20 4.94
CA ILE A 27 9.15 -0.35 4.01
C ILE A 27 9.96 0.68 4.79
N LYS A 28 11.04 1.19 4.20
CA LYS A 28 11.91 2.21 4.80
C LYS A 28 11.63 3.58 4.22
N ASP A 29 12.02 4.61 4.97
CA ASP A 29 11.98 6.01 4.60
C ASP A 29 10.55 6.58 4.43
N TYR A 30 9.57 5.87 4.99
CA TYR A 30 8.19 6.33 5.11
C TYR A 30 7.69 6.12 6.53
N ARG A 31 6.95 7.11 7.05
CA ARG A 31 6.12 6.92 8.25
C ARG A 31 4.64 6.96 7.89
N ARG A 32 3.86 6.19 8.65
CA ARG A 32 2.40 6.22 8.58
C ARG A 32 1.87 7.43 9.33
N VAL A 33 1.04 8.24 8.68
CA VAL A 33 0.40 9.42 9.29
C VAL A 33 -1.10 9.44 8.99
N PHE A 34 -1.89 10.06 9.85
CA PHE A 34 -3.33 10.29 9.63
C PHE A 34 -3.56 11.74 9.22
N ASP A 35 -3.01 12.12 8.08
CA ASP A 35 -3.03 13.52 7.60
C ASP A 35 -3.60 13.66 6.18
N LEU A 36 -4.13 12.58 5.58
CA LEU A 36 -4.88 12.71 4.33
C LEU A 36 -6.32 13.12 4.65
N ALA A 37 -6.81 14.18 4.01
CA ALA A 37 -8.21 14.57 4.11
C ALA A 37 -9.07 13.56 3.34
N CYS A 38 -10.12 13.06 3.98
CA CYS A 38 -11.06 12.14 3.37
C CYS A 38 -12.47 12.71 3.44
N ILE A 39 -13.10 12.86 2.27
CA ILE A 39 -14.40 13.54 2.13
C ILE A 39 -15.52 12.62 1.62
N ASP A 40 -15.20 11.38 1.25
CA ASP A 40 -16.11 10.46 0.56
C ASP A 40 -16.32 9.12 1.29
N HIS A 41 -15.35 8.67 2.09
CA HIS A 41 -15.43 7.40 2.83
C HIS A 41 -15.67 7.58 4.33
N ARG A 42 -14.87 8.44 4.98
CA ARG A 42 -14.85 8.59 6.44
C ARG A 42 -15.33 9.95 6.94
N GLY A 43 -15.40 10.93 6.04
CA GLY A 43 -15.87 12.28 6.32
C GLY A 43 -16.88 12.74 5.28
N THR A 44 -17.18 14.04 5.31
CA THR A 44 -17.97 14.72 4.27
C THR A 44 -17.19 15.94 3.77
N PRO A 45 -17.56 16.56 2.64
CA PRO A 45 -16.92 17.79 2.18
C PRO A 45 -16.96 18.93 3.22
N GLU A 46 -18.02 19.01 4.02
CA GLU A 46 -18.19 20.02 5.08
C GLU A 46 -17.43 19.67 6.37
N LEU A 47 -17.28 18.37 6.65
CA LEU A 47 -16.57 17.85 7.82
C LEU A 47 -15.60 16.74 7.38
N PRO A 48 -14.45 17.11 6.79
CA PRO A 48 -13.48 16.13 6.32
C PRO A 48 -12.92 15.32 7.48
N ALA A 49 -12.84 14.01 7.29
CA ALA A 49 -12.13 13.13 8.22
C ALA A 49 -10.65 13.09 7.86
N ARG A 50 -9.84 12.49 8.74
CA ARG A 50 -8.44 12.18 8.45
C ARG A 50 -8.25 10.69 8.26
N THR A 51 -7.68 10.31 7.13
CA THR A 51 -7.31 8.95 6.78
C THR A 51 -5.79 8.77 6.76
N CYS A 52 -5.39 7.50 6.74
CA CYS A 52 -4.01 7.08 6.77
C CYS A 52 -3.33 7.36 5.42
N THR A 53 -2.15 7.94 5.42
CA THR A 53 -1.27 8.06 4.25
C THR A 53 0.19 7.79 4.66
N LEU A 54 1.08 7.75 3.67
CA LEU A 54 2.53 7.69 3.86
C LEU A 54 3.13 9.07 3.68
N GLU A 55 4.00 9.45 4.61
CA GLU A 55 4.85 10.62 4.49
C GLU A 55 6.30 10.15 4.39
N GLU A 56 7.02 10.67 3.39
CA GLU A 56 8.47 10.45 3.27
C GLU A 56 9.18 11.01 4.50
N LYS A 57 9.96 10.15 5.16
CA LYS A 57 10.75 10.50 6.32
C LYS A 57 11.94 9.56 6.42
N GLU A 58 13.12 10.08 6.10
CA GLU A 58 14.38 9.34 6.16
C GLU A 58 14.56 8.63 7.52
N GLY A 59 14.94 7.35 7.46
CA GLY A 59 15.15 6.51 8.63
C GLY A 59 13.88 6.03 9.33
N ALA A 60 12.69 6.46 8.88
CA ALA A 60 11.43 5.90 9.36
C ALA A 60 11.19 4.51 8.77
N ILE A 61 10.33 3.73 9.44
CA ILE A 61 9.82 2.47 8.92
C ILE A 61 8.30 2.48 8.98
N CYS A 62 7.67 1.87 7.97
CA CYS A 62 6.23 1.62 7.97
C CYS A 62 5.97 0.13 7.77
N TRP A 63 5.42 -0.51 8.79
CA TRP A 63 4.93 -1.88 8.71
C TRP A 63 3.72 -1.99 7.80
N GLY A 64 3.48 -3.17 7.23
CA GLY A 64 2.35 -3.43 6.36
C GLY A 64 2.38 -4.84 5.79
N ILE A 65 1.68 -5.03 4.68
CA ILE A 65 1.56 -6.33 4.00
C ILE A 65 1.77 -6.11 2.51
N ALA A 66 2.69 -6.85 1.89
CA ALA A 66 2.78 -6.93 0.43
C ALA A 66 1.91 -8.08 -0.09
N TYR A 67 1.03 -7.81 -1.04
CA TYR A 67 0.14 -8.77 -1.69
C TYR A 67 0.62 -9.07 -3.10
N CYS A 68 0.73 -10.35 -3.44
CA CYS A 68 1.12 -10.85 -4.75
C CYS A 68 -0.10 -11.09 -5.61
N VAL A 69 -0.12 -10.56 -6.83
CA VAL A 69 -1.14 -10.87 -7.83
C VAL A 69 -0.45 -11.53 -9.02
N ARG A 70 -0.64 -12.85 -9.15
CA ARG A 70 -0.18 -13.69 -10.25
C ARG A 70 -1.37 -14.00 -11.16
N GLY A 71 -1.09 -14.24 -12.44
CA GLY A 71 -2.14 -14.58 -13.42
C GLY A 71 -2.03 -13.85 -14.75
N GLY A 72 -0.99 -13.03 -14.94
CA GLY A 72 -0.76 -12.28 -16.17
C GLY A 72 -1.54 -10.96 -16.22
N PRO A 73 -1.45 -10.24 -17.35
CA PRO A 73 -1.87 -8.85 -17.45
C PRO A 73 -3.35 -8.60 -17.10
N GLU A 74 -4.24 -9.55 -17.37
CA GLU A 74 -5.67 -9.40 -17.11
C GLU A 74 -5.97 -9.28 -15.61
N LYS A 75 -5.44 -10.22 -14.80
CA LYS A 75 -5.66 -10.21 -13.34
C LYS A 75 -4.93 -9.04 -12.66
N GLU A 76 -3.75 -8.69 -13.17
CA GLU A 76 -3.01 -7.51 -12.71
C GLU A 76 -3.78 -6.22 -12.99
N ASN A 77 -4.35 -6.06 -14.19
CA ASN A 77 -5.15 -4.91 -14.56
C ASN A 77 -6.45 -4.81 -13.73
N LEU A 78 -7.11 -5.94 -13.46
CA LEU A 78 -8.31 -5.96 -12.62
C LEU A 78 -8.00 -5.49 -11.18
N ALA A 79 -6.90 -5.97 -10.60
CA ALA A 79 -6.46 -5.52 -9.28
C ALA A 79 -6.11 -4.03 -9.28
N MET A 80 -5.40 -3.56 -10.31
CA MET A 80 -5.02 -2.15 -10.43
C MET A 80 -6.24 -1.24 -10.60
N GLN A 81 -7.20 -1.59 -11.45
CA GLN A 81 -8.43 -0.83 -11.63
C GLN A 81 -9.26 -0.74 -10.35
N TYR A 82 -9.33 -1.85 -9.60
CA TYR A 82 -9.99 -1.85 -8.29
C TYR A 82 -9.30 -0.88 -7.33
N LEU A 83 -7.97 -0.92 -7.24
CA LEU A 83 -7.19 -0.06 -6.35
C LEU A 83 -7.30 1.42 -6.75
N GLU A 84 -7.24 1.75 -8.04
CA GLU A 84 -7.40 3.13 -8.53
C GLU A 84 -8.76 3.72 -8.19
N LYS A 85 -9.82 2.91 -8.25
CA LYS A 85 -11.15 3.36 -7.85
C LYS A 85 -11.28 3.55 -6.35
N ARG A 86 -10.67 2.66 -5.57
CA ARG A 86 -10.78 2.62 -4.12
C ARG A 86 -9.93 3.70 -3.44
N GLU A 87 -8.71 3.89 -3.93
CA GLU A 87 -7.71 4.79 -3.37
C GLU A 87 -7.60 6.04 -4.27
N CYS A 88 -8.74 6.54 -4.75
CA CYS A 88 -8.80 7.66 -5.71
C CYS A 88 -8.32 9.01 -5.13
N GLU A 89 -8.24 9.12 -3.80
CA GLU A 89 -7.73 10.30 -3.08
C GLU A 89 -6.18 10.35 -3.02
N TYR A 90 -5.47 9.35 -3.57
CA TYR A 90 -4.00 9.27 -3.54
C TYR A 90 -3.40 9.56 -4.92
N ASP A 91 -2.48 10.53 -4.97
CA ASP A 91 -2.01 11.11 -6.24
C ASP A 91 -0.72 10.49 -6.78
N GLN A 92 -0.02 9.68 -5.98
CA GLN A 92 1.30 9.15 -6.32
C GLN A 92 1.38 7.64 -6.14
N LYS A 93 2.05 6.99 -7.09
CA LYS A 93 2.42 5.58 -7.04
C LYS A 93 3.93 5.50 -7.14
N THR A 94 4.56 4.73 -6.28
CA THR A 94 6.01 4.52 -6.33
C THR A 94 6.35 3.05 -6.09
N LEU A 95 7.62 2.71 -6.30
CA LEU A 95 8.13 1.36 -6.10
C LEU A 95 9.03 1.36 -4.87
N VAL A 96 8.72 0.48 -3.93
CA VAL A 96 9.45 0.31 -2.68
C VAL A 96 10.01 -1.09 -2.53
N SER A 97 10.95 -1.22 -1.60
CA SER A 97 11.48 -2.50 -1.17
C SER A 97 10.87 -2.90 0.17
N LEU A 98 10.45 -4.15 0.29
CA LEU A 98 9.92 -4.72 1.52
C LEU A 98 11.04 -5.45 2.27
N TYR A 99 11.11 -5.23 3.58
CA TYR A 99 12.04 -5.85 4.50
C TYR A 99 11.27 -6.65 5.56
N LYS A 100 11.95 -7.59 6.22
CA LYS A 100 11.42 -8.31 7.37
C LYS A 100 12.21 -7.97 8.63
N GLU A 101 11.65 -8.29 9.80
CA GLU A 101 12.33 -8.04 11.08
C GLU A 101 13.65 -8.80 11.19
N GLU A 102 13.68 -10.02 10.65
CA GLU A 102 14.84 -10.91 10.76
C GLU A 102 16.01 -10.47 9.88
N ASP A 103 15.74 -9.72 8.81
CA ASP A 103 16.75 -9.13 7.93
C ASP A 103 16.31 -7.74 7.47
N SER A 104 16.76 -6.73 8.20
CA SER A 104 16.50 -5.33 7.91
C SER A 104 17.48 -4.73 6.90
N LEU A 105 18.52 -5.46 6.48
CA LEU A 105 19.53 -4.97 5.54
C LEU A 105 19.19 -5.38 4.11
N ASN A 106 18.73 -6.62 3.92
CA ASN A 106 18.39 -7.14 2.60
C ASN A 106 16.87 -7.18 2.40
N PRO A 107 16.34 -6.58 1.32
CA PRO A 107 14.92 -6.64 1.06
C PRO A 107 14.48 -8.04 0.65
N VAL A 108 13.37 -8.50 1.19
CA VAL A 108 12.73 -9.77 0.79
C VAL A 108 12.03 -9.62 -0.56
N LEU A 109 11.56 -8.41 -0.90
CA LEU A 109 10.95 -8.07 -2.18
C LEU A 109 11.40 -6.68 -2.62
N THR A 110 11.55 -6.50 -3.93
CA THR A 110 11.79 -5.20 -4.56
C THR A 110 10.72 -4.96 -5.62
N GLY A 111 10.46 -3.70 -5.96
CA GLY A 111 9.45 -3.36 -6.97
C GLY A 111 8.01 -3.56 -6.49
N VAL A 112 7.75 -3.41 -5.19
CA VAL A 112 6.39 -3.43 -4.64
C VAL A 112 5.77 -2.06 -4.87
N ILE A 113 4.59 -2.00 -5.51
CA ILE A 113 3.88 -0.73 -5.71
C ILE A 113 3.23 -0.28 -4.41
N VAL A 114 3.32 1.02 -4.13
CA VAL A 114 2.67 1.69 -3.00
C VAL A 114 2.07 3.01 -3.45
#